data_AF-A0A662IV55-F1
#
_entry.id   AF-A0A662IV55-F1
#
_cell.length_a   1.000
_cell.length_b   1.000
_cell.length_c   1.000
_cell.angle_alpha   90.00
_cell.angle_beta   90.00
_cell.angle_gamma   90.00
#
_symmetry.space_group_name_H-M   'P 1'
#
loop_
_entity.id
_entity.type
_entity.pdbx_description
1 polymer ?
#
loop_
_entity_poly.entity_id
_entity_poly.type
_entity_poly.pdbx_seq_one_letter_code
_entity_poly.pdbx_strand_id
1 'polypeptide(L)'
;MELAEHIRPLLAECLTSEVIKSKFMTLLNYCMKHQQKIYEDFNQCRWFVDHGIGHVRGVLMNLDRMLVDVQRRDKPFLTELELFYLLATALLHDVGMSYQGRVEDDEGKELEGMKKKLRVREMHGIYSGEMIRNLMVPIEGIGFLDFRERDIIARIAEYHQSKAPLTEEDLKRLGKSALFQSPIEEELVDREHGERIRLRLLTALLRLADACDINYDRARKDRYDAMWDANHHEILEYRNSFLRMLKPIAIDLHMLETIAIEEKIDGRLKELSEKLSEEEDPENIARLCGDILAYLKEYIKYPGVQEKYGGLLEEMEQIVAGIKILRTTREHYFKHQAIYDIYYVKDYIVLYPVREADRKWLEQALKDIKDELSIVNKVLIKYVDAPVFRDVIIYGDETWCREELKLKDDPLIRMGVEKPLPMPKEPAPPLATIRCEVMSTKNLNDVKLDEEVAVEFRIHNPGEGRCRLREIKGAVPLVFRLKMLDRYMLFGHDIILNDTIESGEHKFVRLTMERTDEGGCDWTPVLSYIDPEGKWTEVGCGTVRIPPLRPEAWPSPAQPRPGLPQALSQAPSSPTDSFELILQNIQISGRDVDIFREFLKRISGCVITRLARREDETS
;
A
#
# COMPACT_ATOMS: atom_id res chain seq x y z
N MET A 1 -14.02 -1.17 19.79
CA MET A 1 -15.23 -0.33 19.71
C MET A 1 -14.88 1.15 19.58
N GLU A 2 -13.91 1.67 20.34
CA GLU A 2 -13.48 3.09 20.28
C GLU A 2 -12.91 3.54 18.91
N LEU A 3 -12.20 2.70 18.14
CA LEU A 3 -11.70 3.08 16.82
C LEU A 3 -12.81 3.37 15.78
N ALA A 4 -13.97 2.70 15.88
CA ALA A 4 -15.06 2.89 14.93
C ALA A 4 -15.74 4.26 15.08
N GLU A 5 -15.67 4.88 16.27
CA GLU A 5 -16.20 6.23 16.50
C GLU A 5 -15.35 7.31 15.83
N HIS A 6 -14.05 7.06 15.63
CA HIS A 6 -13.11 8.05 15.08
C HIS A 6 -13.12 8.11 13.54
N ILE A 7 -13.73 7.13 12.87
CA ILE A 7 -13.82 7.03 11.40
C ILE A 7 -15.26 7.21 10.90
N ARG A 8 -16.26 7.23 11.81
CA ARG A 8 -17.66 7.40 11.42
C ARG A 8 -17.83 8.78 10.74
N PRO A 9 -18.15 8.82 9.44
CA PRO A 9 -18.36 10.08 8.75
C PRO A 9 -19.63 10.73 9.28
N LEU A 10 -19.64 12.06 9.36
CA LEU A 10 -20.79 12.86 9.73
C LEU A 10 -21.98 12.61 8.79
N LEU A 11 -21.70 12.28 7.52
CA LEU A 11 -22.70 11.84 6.55
C LEU A 11 -23.42 10.55 6.94
N ALA A 12 -22.82 9.67 7.76
CA ALA A 12 -23.53 8.47 8.24
C ALA A 12 -24.71 8.85 9.17
N GLU A 13 -24.71 10.05 9.76
CA GLU A 13 -25.85 10.56 10.51
C GLU A 13 -27.04 10.92 9.60
N CYS A 14 -26.79 11.16 8.32
CA CYS A 14 -27.81 11.47 7.32
C CYS A 14 -28.52 10.20 6.78
N LEU A 15 -28.08 9.00 7.18
CA LEU A 15 -28.81 7.75 6.92
C LEU A 15 -29.92 7.60 7.97
N THR A 16 -31.16 7.88 7.58
CA THR A 16 -32.34 7.84 8.46
C THR A 16 -33.07 6.49 8.42
N SER A 17 -32.99 5.74 7.32
CA SER A 17 -33.42 4.34 7.29
C SER A 17 -32.56 3.48 8.21
N GLU A 18 -33.18 2.89 9.24
CA GLU A 18 -32.50 2.02 10.18
C GLU A 18 -31.87 0.80 9.49
N VAL A 19 -32.50 0.30 8.42
CA VAL A 19 -31.98 -0.84 7.65
C VAL A 19 -30.67 -0.46 6.95
N ILE A 20 -30.65 0.64 6.20
CA ILE A 20 -29.47 1.10 5.45
C ILE A 20 -28.35 1.49 6.42
N LYS A 21 -28.71 2.23 7.49
CA LYS A 21 -27.77 2.62 8.53
C LYS A 21 -27.14 1.41 9.23
N SER A 22 -27.95 0.43 9.61
CA SER A 22 -27.46 -0.82 10.21
C SER A 22 -26.53 -1.59 9.27
N LYS A 23 -26.85 -1.61 7.97
CA LYS A 23 -26.01 -2.24 6.93
C LYS A 23 -24.65 -1.55 6.80
N PHE A 24 -24.65 -0.21 6.71
CA PHE A 24 -23.41 0.57 6.71
C PHE A 24 -22.57 0.34 7.98
N MET A 25 -23.21 0.39 9.15
CA MET A 25 -22.52 0.18 10.42
C MET A 25 -21.95 -1.23 10.54
N THR A 26 -22.63 -2.23 9.99
CA THR A 26 -22.12 -3.61 9.92
C THR A 26 -20.85 -3.67 9.06
N LEU A 27 -20.85 -3.01 7.89
CA LEU A 27 -19.66 -2.89 7.04
C LEU A 27 -18.51 -2.17 7.73
N LEU A 28 -18.77 -1.00 8.32
CA LEU A 28 -17.75 -0.25 9.05
C LEU A 28 -17.15 -1.08 10.18
N ASN A 29 -17.98 -1.76 10.98
CA ASN A 29 -17.52 -2.62 12.05
C ASN A 29 -16.68 -3.80 11.54
N TYR A 30 -17.06 -4.39 10.41
CA TYR A 30 -16.24 -5.41 9.76
C TYR A 30 -14.87 -4.84 9.38
N CYS A 31 -14.85 -3.72 8.66
CA CYS A 31 -13.61 -3.05 8.23
C CYS A 31 -12.71 -2.72 9.43
N MET A 32 -13.27 -2.22 10.52
CA MET A 32 -12.49 -1.90 11.74
C MET A 32 -11.98 -3.16 12.44
N LYS A 33 -12.79 -4.20 12.55
CA LYS A 33 -12.39 -5.48 13.16
C LYS A 33 -11.24 -6.13 12.37
N HIS A 34 -11.22 -5.93 11.06
CA HIS A 34 -10.25 -6.51 10.14
C HIS A 34 -9.25 -5.47 9.60
N GLN A 35 -9.11 -4.33 10.29
CA GLN A 35 -8.31 -3.18 9.82
C GLN A 35 -6.90 -3.59 9.45
N GLN A 36 -6.24 -4.42 10.27
CA GLN A 36 -4.87 -4.84 9.98
C GLN A 36 -4.76 -5.50 8.60
N LYS A 37 -5.68 -6.41 8.25
CA LYS A 37 -5.65 -7.13 6.98
C LYS A 37 -6.11 -6.27 5.80
N ILE A 38 -7.09 -5.40 6.02
CA ILE A 38 -7.71 -4.59 4.95
C ILE A 38 -6.88 -3.33 4.65
N TYR A 39 -6.25 -2.74 5.66
CA TYR A 39 -5.67 -1.41 5.59
C TYR A 39 -4.26 -1.26 6.16
N GLU A 40 -3.66 -2.21 6.89
CA GLU A 40 -2.30 -2.00 7.44
C GLU A 40 -1.27 -2.92 6.78
N ASP A 41 -1.60 -4.20 6.59
CA ASP A 41 -0.79 -5.22 5.93
C ASP A 41 -0.98 -5.24 4.39
N PHE A 42 -1.82 -4.35 3.89
CA PHE A 42 -2.40 -4.42 2.56
C PHE A 42 -1.48 -3.81 1.47
N ASN A 43 -0.53 -2.95 1.83
CA ASN A 43 0.44 -2.41 0.89
C ASN A 43 1.41 -3.50 0.40
N GLN A 44 1.22 -3.99 -0.83
CA GLN A 44 2.12 -4.95 -1.48
C GLN A 44 3.58 -4.45 -1.57
N CYS A 45 3.78 -3.14 -1.46
CA CYS A 45 5.09 -2.51 -1.49
C CYS A 45 5.24 -1.48 -0.36
N ARG A 46 6.21 -1.72 0.52
CA ARG A 46 6.55 -0.84 1.65
C ARG A 46 6.90 0.59 1.26
N TRP A 47 7.28 0.81 0.00
CA TRP A 47 7.68 2.13 -0.47
C TRP A 47 6.49 2.99 -0.84
N PHE A 48 5.34 2.42 -1.22
CA PHE A 48 4.20 3.25 -1.53
C PHE A 48 3.77 4.10 -0.32
N VAL A 49 3.26 5.30 -0.59
CA VAL A 49 2.61 6.10 0.44
C VAL A 49 1.51 5.26 1.08
N ASP A 50 1.27 5.48 2.36
CA ASP A 50 0.22 4.79 3.08
C ASP A 50 -1.16 5.00 2.41
N HIS A 51 -1.88 3.91 2.09
CA HIS A 51 -3.30 3.94 1.70
C HIS A 51 -4.15 3.24 2.79
N GLY A 52 -3.62 3.16 4.01
CA GLY A 52 -4.24 2.48 5.13
C GLY A 52 -5.40 3.24 5.74
N ILE A 53 -5.72 2.97 7.01
CA ILE A 53 -6.96 3.50 7.57
C ILE A 53 -6.97 5.03 7.65
N GLY A 54 -5.79 5.64 7.79
CA GLY A 54 -5.63 7.10 7.79
C GLY A 54 -6.10 7.71 6.48
N HIS A 55 -5.76 7.07 5.36
CA HIS A 55 -6.21 7.48 4.03
C HIS A 55 -7.73 7.39 3.89
N VAL A 56 -8.31 6.23 4.22
CA VAL A 56 -9.76 6.02 4.19
C VAL A 56 -10.50 7.06 5.03
N ARG A 57 -9.98 7.37 6.22
CA ARG A 57 -10.53 8.42 7.07
C ARG A 57 -10.46 9.79 6.39
N GLY A 58 -9.32 10.15 5.79
CA GLY A 58 -9.16 11.40 5.05
C GLY A 58 -10.17 11.56 3.92
N VAL A 59 -10.36 10.50 3.11
CA VAL A 59 -11.36 10.45 2.04
C VAL A 59 -12.78 10.65 2.59
N LEU A 60 -13.14 9.95 3.66
CA LEU A 60 -14.46 10.10 4.31
C LEU A 60 -14.69 11.51 4.86
N MET A 61 -13.66 12.13 5.45
CA MET A 61 -13.74 13.51 5.96
C MET A 61 -13.87 14.53 4.83
N ASN A 62 -13.20 14.32 3.70
CA ASN A 62 -13.38 15.14 2.52
C ASN A 62 -14.80 15.02 1.95
N LEU A 63 -15.37 13.81 1.92
CA LEU A 63 -16.78 13.62 1.57
C LEU A 63 -17.70 14.38 2.53
N ASP A 64 -17.46 14.32 3.85
CA ASP A 64 -18.23 15.09 4.83
C ASP A 64 -18.18 16.60 4.54
N ARG A 65 -16.99 17.17 4.34
CA ARG A 65 -16.81 18.59 4.02
C ARG A 65 -17.52 18.97 2.71
N MET A 66 -17.50 18.10 1.71
CA MET A 66 -18.13 18.35 0.42
C MET A 66 -19.66 18.29 0.46
N LEU A 67 -20.23 17.37 1.25
CA LEU A 67 -21.62 16.97 1.08
C LEU A 67 -22.53 17.31 2.26
N VAL A 68 -22.01 17.52 3.48
CA VAL A 68 -22.87 17.62 4.68
C VAL A 68 -23.94 18.71 4.55
N ASP A 69 -23.60 19.86 3.99
CA ASP A 69 -24.51 21.00 3.85
C ASP A 69 -25.61 20.77 2.83
N VAL A 70 -25.29 20.10 1.72
CA VAL A 70 -26.27 19.78 0.67
C VAL A 70 -27.11 18.56 1.06
N GLN A 71 -26.55 17.66 1.87
CA GLN A 71 -27.23 16.44 2.30
C GLN A 71 -28.25 16.71 3.42
N ARG A 72 -28.02 17.72 4.27
CA ARG A 72 -28.91 18.09 5.39
C ARG A 72 -30.06 19.03 5.01
N ARG A 73 -30.22 19.37 3.73
CA ARG A 73 -31.34 20.17 3.24
C ARG A 73 -32.66 19.38 3.32
N ASP A 74 -33.79 20.08 3.25
CA ASP A 74 -35.13 19.47 3.21
C ASP A 74 -35.25 18.40 2.11
N LYS A 75 -34.58 18.64 0.98
CA LYS A 75 -34.37 17.66 -0.08
C LYS A 75 -32.88 17.32 -0.15
N PRO A 76 -32.46 16.16 0.38
CA PRO A 76 -31.06 15.73 0.33
C PRO A 76 -30.56 15.59 -1.12
N PHE A 77 -29.27 15.90 -1.33
CA PHE A 77 -28.65 15.83 -2.65
C PHE A 77 -28.52 14.38 -3.16
N LEU A 78 -28.09 13.46 -2.30
CA LEU A 78 -28.03 12.02 -2.57
C LEU A 78 -29.20 11.31 -1.90
N THR A 79 -29.74 10.27 -2.54
CA THR A 79 -30.66 9.36 -1.82
C THR A 79 -29.90 8.63 -0.72
N GLU A 80 -30.61 8.04 0.25
CA GLU A 80 -29.95 7.28 1.31
C GLU A 80 -29.16 6.08 0.77
N LEU A 81 -29.67 5.44 -0.27
CA LEU A 81 -29.04 4.30 -0.91
C LEU A 81 -27.77 4.72 -1.67
N GLU A 82 -27.82 5.83 -2.39
CA GLU A 82 -26.63 6.42 -3.03
C GLU A 82 -25.57 6.85 -2.01
N LEU A 83 -25.99 7.45 -0.89
CA LEU A 83 -25.09 7.82 0.19
C LEU A 83 -24.44 6.58 0.82
N PHE A 84 -25.21 5.53 1.04
CA PHE A 84 -24.68 4.23 1.48
C PHE A 84 -23.63 3.68 0.51
N TYR A 85 -23.92 3.63 -0.79
CA TYR A 85 -22.96 3.14 -1.78
C TYR A 85 -21.69 3.98 -1.85
N LEU A 86 -21.80 5.30 -1.75
CA LEU A 86 -20.64 6.19 -1.73
C LEU A 86 -19.76 5.93 -0.49
N LEU A 87 -20.34 5.88 0.70
CA LEU A 87 -19.59 5.65 1.94
C LEU A 87 -19.02 4.23 2.02
N ALA A 88 -19.76 3.22 1.57
CA ALA A 88 -19.29 1.85 1.48
C ALA A 88 -18.12 1.71 0.50
N THR A 89 -18.18 2.42 -0.64
CA THR A 89 -17.08 2.44 -1.60
C THR A 89 -15.86 3.17 -1.03
N ALA A 90 -16.05 4.30 -0.35
CA ALA A 90 -14.94 5.01 0.31
C ALA A 90 -14.18 4.11 1.32
N LEU A 91 -14.89 3.23 2.04
CA LEU A 91 -14.25 2.24 2.91
C LEU A 91 -13.44 1.17 2.15
N LEU A 92 -13.78 0.86 0.89
CA LEU A 92 -13.25 -0.30 0.17
C LEU A 92 -12.47 0.05 -1.11
N HIS A 93 -12.37 1.32 -1.48
CA HIS A 93 -11.89 1.73 -2.81
C HIS A 93 -10.46 1.26 -3.13
N ASP A 94 -9.63 1.09 -2.09
CA ASP A 94 -8.21 0.74 -2.21
C ASP A 94 -7.84 -0.67 -1.73
N VAL A 95 -8.82 -1.54 -1.46
CA VAL A 95 -8.52 -2.92 -1.04
C VAL A 95 -7.71 -3.71 -2.08
N GLY A 96 -7.84 -3.34 -3.36
CA GLY A 96 -7.06 -3.87 -4.48
C GLY A 96 -5.56 -3.62 -4.39
N MET A 97 -5.10 -2.69 -3.55
CA MET A 97 -3.67 -2.52 -3.26
C MET A 97 -3.06 -3.78 -2.60
N SER A 98 -3.90 -4.65 -2.02
CA SER A 98 -3.51 -5.94 -1.45
C SER A 98 -3.62 -7.12 -2.39
N TYR A 99 -3.97 -6.92 -3.66
CA TYR A 99 -4.22 -8.01 -4.60
C TYR A 99 -3.02 -8.97 -4.71
N GLN A 100 -3.26 -10.23 -4.33
CA GLN A 100 -2.27 -11.31 -4.37
C GLN A 100 -2.46 -12.26 -5.56
N GLY A 101 -3.56 -12.10 -6.31
CA GLY A 101 -3.89 -12.95 -7.45
C GLY A 101 -2.89 -12.86 -8.61
N ARG A 102 -3.25 -13.53 -9.70
CA ARG A 102 -2.45 -13.56 -10.93
C ARG A 102 -2.53 -12.19 -11.60
N VAL A 103 -1.37 -11.61 -11.89
CA VAL A 103 -1.25 -10.28 -12.52
C VAL A 103 -0.51 -10.47 -13.82
N GLU A 104 -1.09 -10.04 -14.93
CA GLU A 104 -0.51 -10.19 -16.25
C GLU A 104 -0.11 -8.83 -16.85
N ASP A 105 0.90 -8.83 -17.72
CA ASP A 105 1.20 -7.69 -18.59
C ASP A 105 0.26 -7.62 -19.80
N ASP A 106 0.51 -6.64 -20.68
CA ASP A 106 -0.34 -6.42 -21.85
C ASP A 106 -0.22 -7.55 -22.91
N GLU A 107 0.77 -8.45 -22.77
CA GLU A 107 0.98 -9.64 -23.62
C GLU A 107 0.43 -10.92 -22.97
N GLY A 108 -0.16 -10.83 -21.77
CA GLY A 108 -0.70 -11.97 -21.03
C GLY A 108 0.35 -12.77 -20.24
N LYS A 109 1.58 -12.24 -20.11
CA LYS A 109 2.62 -12.88 -19.30
C LYS A 109 2.42 -12.53 -17.84
N GLU A 110 2.50 -13.54 -16.98
CA GLU A 110 2.42 -13.36 -15.54
C GLU A 110 3.61 -12.55 -15.01
N LEU A 111 3.29 -11.51 -14.24
CA LEU A 111 4.23 -10.60 -13.63
C LEU A 111 4.54 -11.04 -12.22
N GLU A 112 5.82 -10.93 -11.85
CA GLU A 112 6.33 -11.22 -10.52
C GLU A 112 7.14 -10.06 -9.95
N GLY A 113 7.42 -10.11 -8.65
CA GLY A 113 8.31 -9.17 -7.96
C GLY A 113 7.85 -7.71 -8.05
N MET A 114 8.77 -6.81 -8.42
CA MET A 114 8.51 -5.37 -8.48
C MET A 114 7.58 -4.98 -9.62
N LYS A 115 7.62 -5.70 -10.75
CA LYS A 115 6.67 -5.48 -11.84
C LYS A 115 5.23 -5.74 -11.40
N LYS A 116 5.00 -6.85 -10.69
CA LYS A 116 3.68 -7.18 -10.12
C LYS A 116 3.20 -6.07 -9.20
N LYS A 117 4.03 -5.64 -8.24
CA LYS A 117 3.69 -4.57 -7.29
C LYS A 117 3.35 -3.25 -7.98
N LEU A 118 4.12 -2.88 -9.00
CA LEU A 118 3.87 -1.68 -9.78
C LEU A 118 2.55 -1.78 -10.55
N ARG A 119 2.28 -2.93 -11.18
CA ARG A 119 1.02 -3.17 -11.91
C ARG A 119 -0.19 -3.18 -10.97
N VAL A 120 -0.07 -3.79 -9.78
CA VAL A 120 -1.09 -3.72 -8.72
C VAL A 120 -1.41 -2.27 -8.37
N ARG A 121 -0.40 -1.42 -8.13
CA ARG A 121 -0.63 0.01 -7.89
C ARG A 121 -1.28 0.71 -9.07
N GLU A 122 -0.86 0.43 -10.31
CA GLU A 122 -1.42 1.08 -11.49
C GLU A 122 -2.89 0.69 -11.73
N MET A 123 -3.29 -0.53 -11.33
CA MET A 123 -4.60 -1.13 -11.60
C MET A 123 -5.42 -1.37 -10.32
N HIS A 124 -5.07 -0.74 -9.19
CA HIS A 124 -5.64 -1.10 -7.89
C HIS A 124 -7.16 -0.94 -7.82
N GLY A 125 -7.76 0.04 -8.51
CA GLY A 125 -9.21 0.18 -8.59
C GLY A 125 -9.89 -1.01 -9.26
N ILE A 126 -9.28 -1.54 -10.33
CA ILE A 126 -9.75 -2.77 -11.00
C ILE A 126 -9.68 -3.96 -10.05
N TYR A 127 -8.57 -4.12 -9.34
CA TYR A 127 -8.42 -5.18 -8.37
C TYR A 127 -9.34 -5.02 -7.16
N SER A 128 -9.63 -3.79 -6.72
CA SER A 128 -10.63 -3.53 -5.68
C SER A 128 -11.99 -4.03 -6.12
N GLY A 129 -12.42 -3.70 -7.35
CA GLY A 129 -13.68 -4.19 -7.90
C GLY A 129 -13.76 -5.72 -8.00
N GLU A 130 -12.69 -6.36 -8.48
CA GLU A 130 -12.59 -7.82 -8.54
C GLU A 130 -12.73 -8.45 -7.15
N MET A 131 -11.97 -7.95 -6.18
CA MET A 131 -12.00 -8.46 -4.82
C MET A 131 -13.39 -8.29 -4.21
N ILE A 132 -14.02 -7.11 -4.38
CA ILE A 132 -15.36 -6.78 -3.85
C ILE A 132 -16.42 -7.74 -4.39
N ARG A 133 -16.41 -8.05 -5.69
CA ARG A 133 -17.36 -9.01 -6.26
C ARG A 133 -17.10 -10.44 -5.79
N ASN A 134 -15.84 -10.84 -5.73
CA ASN A 134 -15.43 -12.23 -5.50
C ASN A 134 -15.21 -12.60 -4.03
N LEU A 135 -15.34 -11.63 -3.10
CA LEU A 135 -15.09 -11.82 -1.66
C LEU A 135 -13.70 -12.40 -1.37
N MET A 136 -12.69 -11.93 -2.11
CA MET A 136 -11.30 -12.38 -1.92
C MET A 136 -10.75 -11.87 -0.58
N VAL A 137 -9.77 -12.57 -0.01
CA VAL A 137 -9.04 -12.07 1.18
C VAL A 137 -8.42 -10.70 0.82
N PRO A 138 -8.59 -9.64 1.66
CA PRO A 138 -9.06 -9.64 3.05
C PRO A 138 -10.56 -9.37 3.29
N ILE A 139 -11.39 -9.36 2.25
CA ILE A 139 -12.81 -8.96 2.33
C ILE A 139 -13.83 -10.11 2.36
N GLU A 140 -13.38 -11.36 2.55
CA GLU A 140 -14.25 -12.55 2.57
C GLU A 140 -15.48 -12.45 3.49
N GLY A 141 -15.39 -11.66 4.57
CA GLY A 141 -16.45 -11.57 5.59
C GLY A 141 -17.52 -10.49 5.39
N ILE A 142 -17.58 -9.78 4.25
CA ILE A 142 -18.67 -8.83 3.95
C ILE A 142 -19.90 -9.47 3.29
N GLY A 143 -20.09 -10.79 3.44
CA GLY A 143 -21.17 -11.55 2.80
C GLY A 143 -22.62 -11.17 3.18
N PHE A 144 -22.80 -10.17 4.05
CA PHE A 144 -24.11 -9.55 4.32
C PHE A 144 -24.52 -8.53 3.25
N LEU A 145 -23.56 -8.06 2.42
CA LEU A 145 -23.86 -7.31 1.21
C LEU A 145 -24.34 -8.28 0.14
N ASP A 146 -25.47 -7.97 -0.48
CA ASP A 146 -25.96 -8.80 -1.57
C ASP A 146 -25.08 -8.67 -2.83
N PHE A 147 -25.41 -9.44 -3.86
CA PHE A 147 -24.64 -9.41 -5.10
C PHE A 147 -24.69 -8.02 -5.77
N ARG A 148 -25.85 -7.35 -5.77
CA ARG A 148 -26.05 -6.07 -6.46
C ARG A 148 -25.33 -4.93 -5.77
N GLU A 149 -25.36 -4.90 -4.45
CA GLU A 149 -24.63 -3.90 -3.67
C GLU A 149 -23.13 -4.02 -3.92
N ARG A 150 -22.59 -5.25 -3.88
CA ARG A 150 -21.18 -5.50 -4.23
C ARG A 150 -20.87 -5.09 -5.66
N ASP A 151 -21.77 -5.36 -6.58
CA ASP A 151 -21.64 -5.03 -8.01
C ASP A 151 -21.58 -3.51 -8.25
N ILE A 152 -22.37 -2.73 -7.50
CA ILE A 152 -22.38 -1.26 -7.52
C ILE A 152 -21.11 -0.69 -6.88
N ILE A 153 -20.79 -1.13 -5.66
CA ILE A 153 -19.59 -0.67 -4.93
C ILE A 153 -18.33 -0.97 -5.74
N ALA A 154 -18.24 -2.17 -6.34
CA ALA A 154 -17.12 -2.57 -7.19
C ALA A 154 -16.96 -1.67 -8.42
N ARG A 155 -18.05 -1.26 -9.08
CA ARG A 155 -17.98 -0.37 -10.26
C ARG A 155 -17.49 1.03 -9.89
N ILE A 156 -17.96 1.56 -8.77
CA ILE A 156 -17.49 2.87 -8.29
C ILE A 156 -15.99 2.78 -7.95
N ALA A 157 -15.56 1.72 -7.27
CA ALA A 157 -14.15 1.46 -6.97
C ALA A 157 -13.28 1.28 -8.22
N GLU A 158 -13.77 0.61 -9.26
CA GLU A 158 -13.05 0.44 -10.54
C GLU A 158 -12.72 1.77 -11.22
N TYR A 159 -13.68 2.70 -11.19
CA TYR A 159 -13.59 3.96 -11.91
C TYR A 159 -13.11 5.13 -11.05
N HIS A 160 -12.75 4.90 -9.78
CA HIS A 160 -12.29 5.96 -8.89
C HIS A 160 -10.88 6.48 -9.24
N GLN A 161 -10.14 5.80 -10.12
CA GLN A 161 -8.78 6.21 -10.49
C GLN A 161 -8.78 7.28 -11.59
N SER A 162 -7.79 8.17 -11.58
CA SER A 162 -7.68 9.28 -12.54
C SER A 162 -7.63 8.87 -14.02
N LYS A 163 -7.10 7.67 -14.30
CA LYS A 163 -7.02 7.07 -15.65
C LYS A 163 -8.28 6.30 -16.07
N ALA A 164 -9.27 6.16 -15.19
CA ALA A 164 -10.57 5.64 -15.57
C ALA A 164 -11.42 6.79 -16.17
N PRO A 165 -12.04 6.63 -17.33
CA PRO A 165 -12.85 7.69 -17.94
C PRO A 165 -14.21 7.85 -17.23
N LEU A 166 -14.56 9.07 -16.80
CA LEU A 166 -15.93 9.37 -16.32
C LEU A 166 -16.88 9.68 -17.48
N THR A 167 -16.38 10.35 -18.52
CA THR A 167 -17.15 10.77 -19.69
C THR A 167 -16.46 10.40 -21.00
N GLU A 168 -17.19 10.48 -22.11
CA GLU A 168 -16.63 10.31 -23.46
C GLU A 168 -15.52 11.33 -23.79
N GLU A 169 -15.63 12.55 -23.27
CA GLU A 169 -14.58 13.57 -23.43
C GLU A 169 -13.32 13.18 -22.67
N ASP A 170 -13.46 12.64 -21.46
CA ASP A 170 -12.34 12.17 -20.66
C ASP A 170 -11.66 10.98 -21.32
N LEU A 171 -12.44 10.04 -21.87
CA LEU A 171 -11.92 8.91 -22.64
C LEU A 171 -11.07 9.39 -23.83
N LYS A 172 -11.58 10.37 -24.60
CA LYS A 172 -10.83 10.97 -25.71
C LYS A 172 -9.54 11.65 -25.25
N ARG A 173 -9.57 12.34 -24.11
CA ARG A 173 -8.39 12.99 -23.50
C ARG A 173 -7.34 11.98 -23.06
N LEU A 174 -7.76 10.87 -22.45
CA LEU A 174 -6.88 9.82 -21.95
C LEU A 174 -6.29 8.97 -23.09
N GLY A 175 -7.04 8.74 -24.17
CA GLY A 175 -6.60 7.97 -25.33
C GLY A 175 -6.07 6.59 -24.93
N LYS A 176 -4.86 6.23 -25.38
CA LYS A 176 -4.23 4.93 -25.08
C LYS A 176 -3.89 4.72 -23.60
N SER A 177 -3.93 5.78 -22.78
CA SER A 177 -3.63 5.68 -21.35
C SER A 177 -4.87 5.36 -20.49
N ALA A 178 -6.06 5.30 -21.10
CA ALA A 178 -7.30 4.98 -20.40
C ALA A 178 -7.29 3.53 -19.90
N LEU A 179 -7.72 3.32 -18.66
CA LEU A 179 -7.87 1.98 -18.06
C LEU A 179 -9.03 1.20 -18.67
N PHE A 180 -10.08 1.90 -19.10
CA PHE A 180 -11.28 1.31 -19.68
C PHE A 180 -11.54 1.87 -21.07
N GLN A 181 -12.13 1.04 -21.94
CA GLN A 181 -12.50 1.40 -23.31
C GLN A 181 -13.84 2.13 -23.40
N SER A 182 -14.53 2.30 -22.27
CA SER A 182 -15.79 3.02 -22.15
C SER A 182 -15.84 3.80 -20.84
N PRO A 183 -16.46 4.99 -20.81
CA PRO A 183 -16.73 5.68 -19.56
C PRO A 183 -17.67 4.87 -18.67
N ILE A 184 -17.64 5.16 -17.36
CA ILE A 184 -18.63 4.61 -16.43
C ILE A 184 -20.05 4.99 -16.86
N GLU A 185 -21.02 4.11 -16.66
CA GLU A 185 -22.42 4.39 -16.92
C GLU A 185 -22.92 5.59 -16.10
N GLU A 186 -23.83 6.39 -16.67
CA GLU A 186 -24.39 7.56 -15.95
C GLU A 186 -25.23 7.09 -14.74
N GLU A 187 -26.09 6.10 -14.95
CA GLU A 187 -26.99 5.55 -13.95
C GLU A 187 -27.08 4.03 -14.07
N LEU A 188 -27.37 3.37 -12.94
CA LEU A 188 -27.75 1.96 -12.89
C LEU A 188 -29.05 1.82 -12.10
N VAL A 189 -29.98 0.99 -12.60
CA VAL A 189 -31.23 0.71 -11.89
C VAL A 189 -31.00 -0.42 -10.90
N ASP A 190 -31.08 -0.11 -9.62
CA ASP A 190 -31.19 -1.10 -8.57
C ASP A 190 -32.60 -1.68 -8.61
N ARG A 191 -32.74 -2.87 -9.22
CA ARG A 191 -34.06 -3.51 -9.41
C ARG A 191 -34.68 -4.01 -8.10
N GLU A 192 -33.87 -4.22 -7.07
CA GLU A 192 -34.36 -4.71 -5.78
C GLU A 192 -35.05 -3.58 -5.01
N HIS A 193 -34.45 -2.40 -5.03
CA HIS A 193 -35.01 -1.20 -4.38
C HIS A 193 -35.87 -0.36 -5.34
N GLY A 194 -35.81 -0.63 -6.64
CA GLY A 194 -36.49 0.15 -7.69
C GLY A 194 -35.89 1.55 -7.91
N GLU A 195 -34.71 1.82 -7.33
CA GLU A 195 -34.06 3.13 -7.36
C GLU A 195 -33.04 3.25 -8.49
N ARG A 196 -32.87 4.47 -8.99
CA ARG A 196 -31.81 4.79 -9.94
C ARG A 196 -30.61 5.31 -9.17
N ILE A 197 -29.48 4.66 -9.34
CA ILE A 197 -28.21 5.01 -8.71
C ILE A 197 -27.36 5.75 -9.72
N ARG A 198 -27.00 7.01 -9.43
CA ARG A 198 -26.18 7.86 -10.31
C ARG A 198 -24.70 7.47 -10.24
N LEU A 199 -24.32 6.33 -10.81
CA LEU A 199 -22.97 5.76 -10.73
C LEU A 199 -21.86 6.77 -11.08
N ARG A 200 -22.03 7.52 -12.17
CA ARG A 200 -21.03 8.52 -12.60
C ARG A 200 -20.87 9.65 -11.59
N LEU A 201 -21.96 10.09 -10.97
CA LEU A 201 -21.94 11.11 -9.92
C LEU A 201 -21.19 10.61 -8.69
N LEU A 202 -21.53 9.42 -8.18
CA LEU A 202 -20.89 8.85 -6.99
C LEU A 202 -19.38 8.64 -7.20
N THR A 203 -19.00 8.18 -8.39
CA THR A 203 -17.59 7.99 -8.77
C THR A 203 -16.86 9.33 -8.86
N ALA A 204 -17.49 10.37 -9.41
CA ALA A 204 -16.92 11.71 -9.48
C ALA A 204 -16.69 12.32 -8.09
N LEU A 205 -17.63 12.11 -7.16
CA LEU A 205 -17.49 12.56 -5.76
C LEU A 205 -16.34 11.84 -5.05
N LEU A 206 -16.26 10.51 -5.18
CA LEU A 206 -15.19 9.72 -4.58
C LEU A 206 -13.81 10.13 -5.12
N ARG A 207 -13.70 10.33 -6.43
CA ARG A 207 -12.47 10.80 -7.09
C ARG A 207 -11.95 12.11 -6.55
N LEU A 208 -12.84 13.10 -6.39
CA LEU A 208 -12.44 14.39 -5.86
C LEU A 208 -12.03 14.29 -4.40
N ALA A 209 -12.77 13.51 -3.59
CA ALA A 209 -12.45 13.30 -2.19
C ALA A 209 -11.10 12.59 -1.98
N ASP A 210 -10.80 11.58 -2.82
CA ASP A 210 -9.52 10.87 -2.87
C ASP A 210 -8.37 11.79 -3.28
N ALA A 211 -8.54 12.56 -4.37
CA ALA A 211 -7.53 13.51 -4.82
C ALA A 211 -7.24 14.62 -3.79
N CYS A 212 -8.24 14.99 -2.98
CA CYS A 212 -8.11 15.94 -1.89
C CYS A 212 -7.56 15.32 -0.59
N ASP A 213 -7.31 14.01 -0.52
CA ASP A 213 -6.63 13.42 0.63
C ASP A 213 -5.10 13.56 0.50
N ILE A 214 -4.65 14.82 0.41
CA ILE A 214 -3.24 15.18 0.34
C ILE A 214 -2.86 16.12 1.47
N ASN A 215 -2.34 15.55 2.55
CA ASN A 215 -1.93 16.27 3.74
C ASN A 215 -0.62 15.71 4.34
N TYR A 216 -0.03 16.48 5.25
CA TYR A 216 1.26 16.21 5.86
C TYR A 216 1.26 14.95 6.72
N ASP A 217 0.12 14.63 7.35
CA ASP A 217 0.02 13.48 8.24
C ASP A 217 0.18 12.15 7.50
N ARG A 218 -0.14 12.10 6.20
CA ARG A 218 0.14 10.96 5.32
C ARG A 218 1.62 10.74 5.00
N ALA A 219 2.46 11.75 5.24
CA ALA A 219 3.84 11.80 4.79
C ALA A 219 4.77 12.48 5.79
N ARG A 220 4.52 12.33 7.11
CA ARG A 220 5.23 13.09 8.14
C ARG A 220 6.74 12.99 7.97
N LYS A 221 7.39 14.15 7.99
CA LYS A 221 8.81 14.31 7.63
C LYS A 221 9.74 13.51 8.55
N ASP A 222 9.41 13.45 9.84
CA ASP A 222 10.15 12.68 10.85
C ASP A 222 10.23 11.18 10.54
N ARG A 223 9.17 10.60 9.96
CA ARG A 223 9.16 9.20 9.51
C ARG A 223 9.85 9.02 8.16
N TYR A 224 9.66 9.98 7.26
CA TYR A 224 10.08 9.84 5.88
C TYR A 224 11.53 10.21 5.62
N ASP A 225 12.13 11.14 6.37
CA ASP A 225 13.55 11.51 6.19
C ASP A 225 14.48 10.30 6.40
N ALA A 226 14.14 9.39 7.34
CA ALA A 226 14.87 8.15 7.52
C ALA A 226 14.66 7.14 6.35
N MET A 227 13.44 7.09 5.80
CA MET A 227 13.15 6.27 4.60
C MET A 227 13.79 6.86 3.35
N TRP A 228 13.97 8.19 3.30
CA TRP A 228 14.55 8.90 2.17
C TRP A 228 15.99 8.48 1.92
N ASP A 229 16.84 8.53 2.95
CA ASP A 229 18.24 8.11 2.83
C ASP A 229 18.35 6.63 2.45
N ALA A 230 17.49 5.78 3.03
CA ALA A 230 17.41 4.37 2.69
C ALA A 230 16.98 4.13 1.23
N ASN A 231 15.95 4.85 0.76
CA ASN A 231 15.46 4.76 -0.62
C ASN A 231 16.52 5.23 -1.62
N HIS A 232 17.20 6.35 -1.32
CA HIS A 232 18.26 6.86 -2.17
C HIS A 232 19.42 5.85 -2.26
N HIS A 233 19.84 5.29 -1.13
CA HIS A 233 20.84 4.22 -1.10
C HIS A 233 20.42 3.00 -1.93
N GLU A 234 19.17 2.56 -1.79
CA GLU A 234 18.60 1.43 -2.52
C GLU A 234 18.55 1.68 -4.04
N ILE A 235 18.28 2.92 -4.48
CA ILE A 235 18.39 3.31 -5.90
C ILE A 235 19.84 3.20 -6.40
N LEU A 236 20.81 3.64 -5.61
CA LEU A 236 22.23 3.52 -5.98
C LEU A 236 22.68 2.06 -6.02
N GLU A 237 22.20 1.20 -5.13
CA GLU A 237 22.42 -0.25 -5.17
C GLU A 237 21.80 -0.88 -6.42
N TYR A 238 20.59 -0.46 -6.79
CA TYR A 238 19.93 -0.86 -8.03
C TYR A 238 20.71 -0.42 -9.26
N ARG A 239 21.17 0.83 -9.31
CA ARG A 239 22.05 1.36 -10.38
C ARG A 239 23.31 0.51 -10.52
N ASN A 240 24.01 0.25 -9.42
CA ASN A 240 25.24 -0.53 -9.42
C ASN A 240 25.00 -1.98 -9.85
N SER A 241 23.88 -2.59 -9.43
CA SER A 241 23.47 -3.92 -9.86
C SER A 241 23.14 -3.96 -11.35
N PHE A 242 22.43 -2.96 -11.86
CA PHE A 242 22.13 -2.80 -13.28
C PHE A 242 23.41 -2.72 -14.13
N LEU A 243 24.40 -1.91 -13.71
CA LEU A 243 25.70 -1.81 -14.39
C LEU A 243 26.49 -3.12 -14.36
N ARG A 244 26.45 -3.88 -13.24
CA ARG A 244 27.08 -5.20 -13.16
C ARG A 244 26.46 -6.18 -14.15
N MET A 245 25.14 -6.16 -14.32
CA MET A 245 24.42 -7.00 -15.28
C MET A 245 24.66 -6.54 -16.73
N LEU A 246 24.80 -5.24 -16.97
CA LEU A 246 25.09 -4.71 -18.29
C LEU A 246 26.47 -5.14 -18.81
N LYS A 247 27.46 -5.27 -17.93
CA LYS A 247 28.85 -5.56 -18.28
C LYS A 247 29.06 -6.83 -19.14
N PRO A 248 28.54 -8.03 -18.79
CA PRO A 248 28.69 -9.22 -19.62
C PRO A 248 27.99 -9.08 -20.98
N ILE A 249 26.83 -8.41 -21.04
CA ILE A 249 26.12 -8.15 -22.29
C ILE A 249 27.00 -7.28 -23.20
N ALA A 250 27.54 -6.19 -22.66
CA ALA A 250 28.40 -5.27 -23.40
C ALA A 250 29.70 -5.94 -23.92
N ILE A 251 30.32 -6.80 -23.11
CA ILE A 251 31.53 -7.54 -23.52
C ILE A 251 31.24 -8.46 -24.71
N ASP A 252 30.15 -9.22 -24.64
CA ASP A 252 29.82 -10.18 -25.69
C ASP A 252 29.31 -9.50 -26.96
N LEU A 253 28.66 -8.34 -26.83
CA LEU A 253 28.36 -7.44 -27.95
C LEU A 253 29.64 -6.97 -28.65
N HIS A 254 30.69 -6.68 -27.88
CA HIS A 254 31.98 -6.25 -28.41
C HIS A 254 32.77 -7.40 -29.09
N MET A 255 32.56 -8.65 -28.67
CA MET A 255 33.25 -9.83 -29.23
C MET A 255 32.62 -10.40 -30.52
N LEU A 256 31.38 -10.02 -30.84
CA LEU A 256 30.73 -10.36 -32.10
C LEU A 256 31.21 -9.36 -33.17
N GLU A 257 32.29 -9.67 -33.91
CA GLU A 257 32.80 -8.81 -34.98
C GLU A 257 32.05 -9.07 -36.31
N THR A 258 30.89 -8.43 -36.57
CA THR A 258 30.36 -8.35 -37.95
C THR A 258 29.50 -7.10 -38.25
N ILE A 259 30.12 -6.16 -39.00
CA ILE A 259 29.53 -5.11 -39.86
C ILE A 259 28.80 -3.94 -39.15
N ALA A 260 29.36 -2.73 -39.29
CA ALA A 260 28.84 -1.33 -39.31
C ALA A 260 27.62 -0.90 -38.45
N ILE A 261 26.65 -1.76 -38.20
CA ILE A 261 25.52 -1.60 -37.27
C ILE A 261 26.03 -1.71 -35.82
N GLU A 262 27.04 -2.54 -35.56
CA GLU A 262 27.60 -2.79 -34.22
C GLU A 262 28.41 -1.62 -33.63
N GLU A 263 29.22 -0.90 -34.43
CA GLU A 263 29.98 0.26 -33.93
C GLU A 263 29.06 1.36 -33.37
N LYS A 264 27.87 1.52 -33.96
CA LYS A 264 26.85 2.47 -33.49
C LYS A 264 26.14 1.97 -32.23
N ILE A 265 26.05 0.65 -32.04
CA ILE A 265 25.44 0.00 -30.88
C ILE A 265 26.36 0.04 -29.66
N ASP A 266 27.61 -0.36 -29.84
CA ASP A 266 28.61 -0.37 -28.77
C ASP A 266 28.90 1.05 -28.27
N GLY A 267 29.06 2.01 -29.19
CA GLY A 267 29.31 3.41 -28.84
C GLY A 267 28.19 4.05 -28.00
N ARG A 268 26.92 3.83 -28.35
CA ARG A 268 25.78 4.40 -27.61
C ARG A 268 25.59 3.72 -26.26
N LEU A 269 25.74 2.40 -26.19
CA LEU A 269 25.59 1.65 -24.95
C LEU A 269 26.69 2.03 -23.94
N LYS A 270 27.92 2.19 -24.44
CA LYS A 270 29.05 2.67 -23.66
C LYS A 270 28.81 4.08 -23.12
N GLU A 271 28.38 5.02 -23.98
CA GLU A 271 28.05 6.39 -23.55
C GLU A 271 26.97 6.43 -22.46
N LEU A 272 25.89 5.66 -22.63
CA LEU A 272 24.82 5.60 -21.64
C LEU A 272 25.27 4.94 -20.33
N SER A 273 26.10 3.92 -20.40
CA SER A 273 26.67 3.22 -19.24
C SER A 273 27.62 4.13 -18.44
N GLU A 274 28.49 4.87 -19.12
CA GLU A 274 29.40 5.84 -18.50
C GLU A 274 28.61 6.95 -17.80
N LYS A 275 27.60 7.53 -18.48
CA LYS A 275 26.68 8.51 -17.87
C LYS A 275 25.98 7.94 -16.63
N LEU A 276 25.48 6.70 -16.72
CA LEU A 276 24.80 6.06 -15.59
C LEU A 276 25.74 5.80 -14.41
N SER A 277 27.03 5.53 -14.65
CA SER A 277 27.99 5.23 -13.59
C SER A 277 28.31 6.42 -12.68
N GLU A 278 28.22 7.63 -13.22
CA GLU A 278 28.48 8.89 -12.51
C GLU A 278 27.19 9.56 -11.99
N GLU A 279 26.02 9.07 -12.41
CA GLU A 279 24.74 9.70 -12.09
C GLU A 279 24.27 9.33 -10.68
N GLU A 280 23.99 10.35 -9.86
CA GLU A 280 23.45 10.21 -8.51
C GLU A 280 21.98 10.61 -8.43
N ASP A 281 21.49 11.41 -9.37
CA ASP A 281 20.09 11.84 -9.34
C ASP A 281 19.15 10.67 -9.69
N PRO A 282 18.20 10.31 -8.80
CA PRO A 282 17.26 9.21 -9.04
C PRO A 282 16.44 9.32 -10.32
N GLU A 283 16.10 10.53 -10.75
CA GLU A 283 15.26 10.76 -11.93
C GLU A 283 16.05 10.46 -13.20
N ASN A 284 17.31 10.92 -13.25
CA ASN A 284 18.23 10.59 -14.33
C ASN A 284 18.64 9.11 -14.34
N ILE A 285 18.88 8.49 -13.18
CA ILE A 285 19.17 7.05 -13.07
C ILE A 285 18.01 6.25 -13.70
N ALA A 286 16.76 6.55 -13.33
CA ALA A 286 15.58 5.87 -13.85
C ALA A 286 15.50 5.99 -15.38
N ARG A 287 15.73 7.20 -15.91
CA ARG A 287 15.70 7.48 -17.35
C ARG A 287 16.79 6.71 -18.08
N LEU A 288 18.04 6.78 -17.60
CA LEU A 288 19.18 6.11 -18.22
C LEU A 288 19.03 4.59 -18.20
N CYS A 289 18.61 3.99 -17.09
CA CYS A 289 18.32 2.56 -17.02
C CYS A 289 17.19 2.17 -18.00
N GLY A 290 16.13 2.98 -18.10
CA GLY A 290 15.05 2.78 -19.07
C GLY A 290 15.53 2.86 -20.53
N ASP A 291 16.34 3.86 -20.86
CA ASP A 291 16.92 4.05 -22.19
C ASP A 291 17.82 2.87 -22.58
N ILE A 292 18.69 2.41 -21.67
CA ILE A 292 19.55 1.24 -21.88
C ILE A 292 18.72 -0.02 -22.06
N LEU A 293 17.71 -0.24 -21.21
CA LEU A 293 16.87 -1.43 -21.27
C LEU A 293 16.05 -1.49 -22.56
N ALA A 294 15.46 -0.37 -22.99
CA ALA A 294 14.76 -0.28 -24.26
C ALA A 294 15.69 -0.62 -25.43
N TYR A 295 16.92 -0.11 -25.37
CA TYR A 295 17.95 -0.38 -26.36
C TYR A 295 18.32 -1.87 -26.43
N LEU A 296 18.57 -2.49 -25.27
CA LEU A 296 18.89 -3.92 -25.17
C LEU A 296 17.73 -4.80 -25.66
N LYS A 297 16.49 -4.44 -25.36
CA LYS A 297 15.30 -5.18 -25.84
C LYS A 297 15.16 -5.18 -27.34
N GLU A 298 15.56 -4.12 -28.04
CA GLU A 298 15.54 -4.13 -29.50
C GLU A 298 16.58 -5.10 -30.07
N TYR A 299 17.74 -5.20 -29.42
CA TYR A 299 18.83 -6.05 -29.84
C TYR A 299 18.61 -7.54 -29.50
N ILE A 300 18.14 -7.84 -28.29
CA ILE A 300 18.07 -9.22 -27.76
C ILE A 300 16.85 -10.00 -28.31
N LYS A 301 16.08 -9.43 -29.25
CA LYS A 301 14.98 -10.11 -29.95
C LYS A 301 15.41 -11.31 -30.81
N TYR A 302 16.71 -11.49 -31.07
CA TYR A 302 17.20 -12.64 -31.83
C TYR A 302 17.21 -13.91 -30.98
N PRO A 303 16.63 -15.04 -31.43
CA PRO A 303 16.43 -16.23 -30.61
C PRO A 303 17.68 -16.74 -29.86
N GLY A 304 18.84 -16.77 -30.52
CA GLY A 304 20.09 -17.23 -29.90
C GLY A 304 20.67 -16.26 -28.86
N VAL A 305 20.32 -14.98 -28.94
CA VAL A 305 20.71 -13.96 -27.95
C VAL A 305 19.70 -13.91 -26.80
N GLN A 306 18.41 -14.12 -27.10
CA GLN A 306 17.34 -14.20 -26.13
C GLN A 306 17.50 -15.39 -25.17
N GLU A 307 17.90 -16.56 -25.68
CA GLU A 307 18.17 -17.74 -24.85
C GLU A 307 19.32 -17.48 -23.87
N LYS A 308 20.32 -16.68 -24.29
CA LYS A 308 21.48 -16.35 -23.47
C LYS A 308 21.22 -15.27 -22.42
N TYR A 309 20.45 -14.23 -22.75
CA TYR A 309 20.29 -13.04 -21.91
C TYR A 309 18.87 -12.78 -21.41
N GLY A 310 17.89 -13.61 -21.75
CA GLY A 310 16.50 -13.40 -21.39
C GLY A 310 16.28 -13.25 -19.88
N GLY A 311 16.90 -14.11 -19.07
CA GLY A 311 16.80 -14.02 -17.60
C GLY A 311 17.46 -12.75 -17.04
N LEU A 312 18.60 -12.35 -17.61
CA LEU A 312 19.32 -11.15 -17.19
C LEU A 312 18.54 -9.87 -17.53
N LEU A 313 17.92 -9.84 -18.72
CA LEU A 313 16.99 -8.78 -19.09
C LEU A 313 15.82 -8.69 -18.11
N GLU A 314 15.24 -9.82 -17.74
CA GLU A 314 14.11 -9.86 -16.80
C GLU A 314 14.51 -9.29 -15.43
N GLU A 315 15.68 -9.62 -14.91
CA GLU A 315 16.24 -9.02 -13.69
C GLU A 315 16.47 -7.51 -13.83
N MET A 316 17.03 -7.06 -14.97
CA MET A 316 17.20 -5.63 -15.25
C MET A 316 15.86 -4.88 -15.29
N GLU A 317 14.80 -5.50 -15.82
CA GLU A 317 13.46 -4.93 -15.80
C GLU A 317 12.88 -4.84 -14.38
N GLN A 318 13.15 -5.82 -13.50
CA GLN A 318 12.75 -5.76 -12.09
C GLN A 318 13.43 -4.59 -11.37
N ILE A 319 14.71 -4.34 -11.66
CA ILE A 319 15.43 -3.17 -11.13
C ILE A 319 14.79 -1.87 -11.61
N VAL A 320 14.50 -1.73 -12.91
CA VAL A 320 13.85 -0.53 -13.45
C VAL A 320 12.48 -0.30 -12.82
N ALA A 321 11.70 -1.37 -12.59
CA ALA A 321 10.43 -1.29 -11.87
C ALA A 321 10.63 -0.82 -10.42
N GLY A 322 11.64 -1.33 -9.70
CA GLY A 322 12.01 -0.89 -8.36
C GLY A 322 12.36 0.61 -8.30
N ILE A 323 13.20 1.10 -9.22
CA ILE A 323 13.55 2.52 -9.32
C ILE A 323 12.30 3.37 -9.60
N LYS A 324 11.41 2.94 -10.51
CA LYS A 324 10.16 3.66 -10.82
C LYS A 324 9.23 3.74 -9.60
N ILE A 325 9.15 2.68 -8.79
CA ILE A 325 8.40 2.69 -7.53
C ILE A 325 8.97 3.75 -6.58
N LEU A 326 10.28 3.73 -6.34
CA LEU A 326 10.94 4.66 -5.41
C LEU A 326 10.83 6.12 -5.85
N ARG A 327 10.88 6.39 -7.16
CA ARG A 327 10.65 7.73 -7.72
C ARG A 327 9.21 8.21 -7.55
N THR A 328 8.23 7.39 -7.94
CA THR A 328 6.80 7.72 -7.81
C THR A 328 6.44 8.00 -6.35
N THR A 329 7.01 7.20 -5.47
CA THR A 329 6.91 7.34 -4.03
C THR A 329 7.42 8.70 -3.57
N ARG A 330 8.66 9.07 -3.94
CA ARG A 330 9.29 10.35 -3.61
C ARG A 330 8.40 11.54 -3.99
N GLU A 331 7.95 11.57 -5.24
CA GLU A 331 7.09 12.64 -5.75
C GLU A 331 5.81 12.75 -4.91
N HIS A 332 5.19 11.62 -4.57
CA HIS A 332 3.96 11.60 -3.79
C HIS A 332 4.20 12.16 -2.37
N TYR A 333 5.23 11.68 -1.66
CA TYR A 333 5.59 12.16 -0.32
C TYR A 333 5.86 13.65 -0.28
N PHE A 334 6.60 14.21 -1.25
CA PHE A 334 6.86 15.65 -1.28
C PHE A 334 5.60 16.50 -1.48
N LYS A 335 4.65 16.04 -2.31
CA LYS A 335 3.37 16.74 -2.47
C LYS A 335 2.57 16.73 -1.16
N HIS A 336 2.48 15.59 -0.48
CA HIS A 336 1.84 15.49 0.84
C HIS A 336 2.53 16.40 1.87
N GLN A 337 3.86 16.44 1.91
CA GLN A 337 4.62 17.27 2.85
C GLN A 337 4.49 18.77 2.59
N ALA A 338 4.09 19.17 1.38
CA ALA A 338 3.87 20.58 1.05
C ALA A 338 2.53 21.12 1.60
N ILE A 339 1.57 20.23 1.89
CA ILE A 339 0.22 20.59 2.31
C ILE A 339 0.02 20.12 3.73
N TYR A 340 -0.27 21.06 4.64
CA TYR A 340 -0.57 20.72 6.02
C TYR A 340 -1.97 20.10 6.12
N ASP A 341 -2.98 20.73 5.49
CA ASP A 341 -4.36 20.28 5.51
C ASP A 341 -5.16 20.88 4.32
N ILE A 342 -6.38 20.39 4.10
CA ILE A 342 -7.31 20.86 3.06
C ILE A 342 -8.64 21.27 3.68
N TYR A 343 -9.13 22.44 3.28
CA TYR A 343 -10.39 23.01 3.75
C TYR A 343 -11.35 23.28 2.59
N TYR A 344 -12.65 23.28 2.88
CA TYR A 344 -13.70 23.56 1.91
C TYR A 344 -14.43 24.83 2.34
N VAL A 345 -14.10 25.96 1.70
CA VAL A 345 -14.55 27.28 2.15
C VAL A 345 -15.39 27.92 1.06
N LYS A 346 -16.69 28.10 1.34
CA LYS A 346 -17.69 28.52 0.34
C LYS A 346 -17.69 27.55 -0.85
N ASP A 347 -17.36 28.03 -2.05
CA ASP A 347 -17.22 27.27 -3.28
C ASP A 347 -15.76 27.00 -3.66
N TYR A 348 -14.81 27.05 -2.71
CA TYR A 348 -13.39 26.80 -2.97
C TYR A 348 -12.85 25.60 -2.18
N ILE A 349 -11.94 24.86 -2.81
CA ILE A 349 -11.06 23.91 -2.13
C ILE A 349 -9.76 24.65 -1.80
N VAL A 350 -9.37 24.67 -0.53
CA VAL A 350 -8.27 25.50 -0.04
C VAL A 350 -7.16 24.61 0.48
N LEU A 351 -6.01 24.69 -0.17
CA LEU A 351 -4.78 24.02 0.28
C LEU A 351 -4.13 24.88 1.35
N TYR A 352 -4.00 24.34 2.55
CA TYR A 352 -3.31 24.99 3.65
C TYR A 352 -1.85 24.53 3.66
N PRO A 353 -0.88 25.34 3.21
CA PRO A 353 0.49 24.88 3.01
C PRO A 353 1.23 24.68 4.33
N VAL A 354 2.19 23.76 4.35
CA VAL A 354 3.19 23.70 5.43
C VAL A 354 4.09 24.94 5.35
N ARG A 355 4.49 25.48 6.51
CA ARG A 355 5.44 26.59 6.58
C ARG A 355 6.76 26.17 5.90
N GLU A 356 7.23 26.97 4.95
CA GLU A 356 8.43 26.69 4.14
C GLU A 356 8.28 25.48 3.18
N ALA A 357 7.05 25.08 2.86
CA ALA A 357 6.81 24.12 1.79
C ALA A 357 7.49 24.56 0.48
N ASP A 358 8.15 23.61 -0.18
CA ASP A 358 8.72 23.85 -1.50
C ASP A 358 7.58 24.17 -2.48
N ARG A 359 7.70 25.36 -3.07
CA ARG A 359 6.71 25.92 -4.00
C ARG A 359 6.43 24.99 -5.19
N LYS A 360 7.44 24.27 -5.69
CA LYS A 360 7.27 23.32 -6.79
C LYS A 360 6.23 22.26 -6.46
N TRP A 361 6.32 21.67 -5.26
CA TRP A 361 5.43 20.58 -4.85
C TRP A 361 4.04 21.07 -4.48
N LEU A 362 3.93 22.26 -3.90
CA LEU A 362 2.65 22.93 -3.67
C LEU A 362 1.93 23.23 -4.98
N GLU A 363 2.63 23.78 -5.98
CA GLU A 363 2.07 24.06 -7.31
C GLU A 363 1.68 22.77 -8.05
N GLN A 364 2.45 21.69 -7.89
CA GLN A 364 2.10 20.39 -8.46
C GLN A 364 0.83 19.81 -7.82
N ALA A 365 0.71 19.86 -6.50
CA ALA A 365 -0.51 19.39 -5.81
C ALA A 365 -1.74 20.24 -6.17
N LEU A 366 -1.58 21.56 -6.27
CA LEU A 366 -2.61 22.47 -6.75
C LEU A 366 -3.07 22.08 -8.16
N LYS A 367 -2.14 21.81 -9.07
CA LYS A 367 -2.44 21.41 -10.44
C LYS A 367 -3.18 20.06 -10.48
N ASP A 368 -2.71 19.06 -9.74
CA ASP A 368 -3.32 17.72 -9.74
C ASP A 368 -4.79 17.77 -9.31
N ILE A 369 -5.10 18.51 -8.24
CA ILE A 369 -6.49 18.66 -7.75
C ILE A 369 -7.31 19.52 -8.72
N LYS A 370 -6.75 20.59 -9.32
CA LYS A 370 -7.46 21.39 -10.33
C LYS A 370 -7.83 20.58 -11.57
N ASP A 371 -6.90 19.75 -12.06
CA ASP A 371 -7.13 18.87 -13.21
C ASP A 371 -8.27 17.89 -12.90
N GLU A 372 -8.29 17.31 -11.70
CA GLU A 372 -9.35 16.40 -11.25
C GLU A 372 -10.68 17.13 -11.04
N LEU A 373 -10.68 18.29 -10.36
CA LEU A 373 -11.86 19.12 -10.15
C LEU A 373 -12.48 19.56 -11.48
N SER A 374 -11.68 19.88 -12.50
CA SER A 374 -12.18 20.24 -13.82
C SER A 374 -12.96 19.09 -14.48
N ILE A 375 -12.55 17.84 -14.25
CA ILE A 375 -13.25 16.66 -14.78
C ILE A 375 -14.54 16.43 -14.00
N VAL A 376 -14.44 16.45 -12.66
CA VAL A 376 -15.56 16.20 -11.75
C VAL A 376 -16.65 17.27 -11.89
N ASN A 377 -16.29 18.55 -12.05
CA ASN A 377 -17.25 19.63 -12.24
C ASN A 377 -18.11 19.43 -13.50
N LYS A 378 -17.58 18.85 -14.59
CA LYS A 378 -18.39 18.53 -15.78
C LYS A 378 -19.51 17.52 -15.49
N VAL A 379 -19.32 16.67 -14.48
CA VAL A 379 -20.34 15.75 -13.98
C VAL A 379 -21.30 16.49 -13.05
N LEU A 380 -20.77 17.23 -12.07
CA LEU A 380 -21.56 17.91 -11.04
C LEU A 380 -22.55 18.94 -11.61
N ILE A 381 -22.15 19.73 -12.62
CA ILE A 381 -23.01 20.79 -13.20
C ILE A 381 -24.30 20.27 -13.83
N LYS A 382 -24.41 18.96 -14.11
CA LYS A 382 -25.63 18.34 -14.63
C LYS A 382 -26.72 18.20 -13.57
N TYR A 383 -26.36 18.25 -12.29
CA TYR A 383 -27.25 18.00 -11.17
C TYR A 383 -27.57 19.31 -10.45
N VAL A 384 -28.87 19.56 -10.32
CA VAL A 384 -29.38 20.70 -9.54
C VAL A 384 -28.93 20.53 -8.08
N ASP A 385 -28.55 21.63 -7.45
CA ASP A 385 -28.08 21.69 -6.05
C ASP A 385 -26.76 20.97 -5.73
N ALA A 386 -26.02 20.52 -6.75
CA ALA A 386 -24.69 19.93 -6.57
C ALA A 386 -23.70 20.92 -5.92
N PRO A 387 -22.79 20.45 -5.05
CA PRO A 387 -21.74 21.27 -4.47
C PRO A 387 -20.63 21.50 -5.50
N VAL A 388 -20.86 22.43 -6.43
CA VAL A 388 -19.89 22.81 -7.46
C VAL A 388 -18.83 23.72 -6.83
N PHE A 389 -17.56 23.33 -6.93
CA PHE A 389 -16.43 24.15 -6.50
C PHE A 389 -15.89 24.96 -7.67
N ARG A 390 -15.69 26.26 -7.47
CA ARG A 390 -15.22 27.21 -8.48
C ARG A 390 -13.75 26.98 -8.81
N ASP A 391 -12.91 26.76 -7.80
CA ASP A 391 -11.47 26.59 -7.98
C ASP A 391 -10.82 25.92 -6.77
N VAL A 392 -9.57 25.48 -6.96
CA VAL A 392 -8.62 25.12 -5.90
C VAL A 392 -7.65 26.28 -5.71
N ILE A 393 -7.42 26.70 -4.47
CA ILE A 393 -6.58 27.87 -4.15
C ILE A 393 -5.63 27.57 -2.98
N ILE A 394 -4.65 28.45 -2.76
CA ILE A 394 -3.72 28.33 -1.64
C ILE A 394 -4.14 29.32 -0.54
N TYR A 395 -4.15 28.86 0.71
CA TYR A 395 -4.44 29.72 1.85
C TYR A 395 -3.53 30.95 1.87
N GLY A 396 -4.13 32.14 1.99
CA GLY A 396 -3.41 33.41 2.04
C GLY A 396 -3.01 33.98 0.67
N ASP A 397 -3.36 33.32 -0.43
CA ASP A 397 -3.12 33.86 -1.77
C ASP A 397 -4.02 35.08 -2.09
N GLU A 398 -3.81 35.66 -3.28
CA GLU A 398 -4.57 36.84 -3.73
C GLU A 398 -6.08 36.56 -3.81
N THR A 399 -6.48 35.35 -4.23
CA THR A 399 -7.89 34.97 -4.34
C THR A 399 -8.50 34.80 -2.96
N TRP A 400 -7.82 34.13 -2.04
CA TRP A 400 -8.21 34.00 -0.64
C TRP A 400 -8.47 35.36 0.00
N CYS A 401 -7.55 36.31 -0.19
CA CYS A 401 -7.67 37.66 0.36
C CYS A 401 -8.81 38.45 -0.30
N ARG A 402 -8.93 38.40 -1.64
CA ARG A 402 -9.95 39.12 -2.42
C ARG A 402 -11.37 38.65 -2.10
N GLU A 403 -11.57 37.35 -1.94
CA GLU A 403 -12.89 36.74 -1.69
C GLU A 403 -13.27 36.72 -0.20
N GLU A 404 -12.42 37.31 0.66
CA GLU A 404 -12.56 37.40 2.11
C GLU A 404 -12.88 36.04 2.77
N LEU A 405 -12.19 34.99 2.33
CA LEU A 405 -12.42 33.62 2.81
C LEU A 405 -11.96 33.47 4.26
N LYS A 406 -12.69 32.64 5.03
CA LYS A 406 -12.39 32.38 6.44
C LYS A 406 -12.50 30.89 6.71
N LEU A 407 -11.48 30.32 7.35
CA LEU A 407 -11.47 28.89 7.70
C LEU A 407 -12.66 28.47 8.57
N LYS A 408 -13.22 29.39 9.37
CA LYS A 408 -14.43 29.13 10.16
C LYS A 408 -15.67 28.79 9.33
N ASP A 409 -15.63 29.08 8.03
CA ASP A 409 -16.73 28.79 7.10
C ASP A 409 -16.62 27.36 6.54
N ASP A 410 -15.53 26.62 6.83
CA ASP A 410 -15.44 25.19 6.57
C ASP A 410 -16.55 24.43 7.32
N PRO A 411 -17.27 23.49 6.67
CA PRO A 411 -18.40 22.81 7.30
C PRO A 411 -18.08 22.09 8.61
N LEU A 412 -16.94 21.40 8.70
CA LEU A 412 -16.58 20.64 9.90
C LEU A 412 -16.14 21.56 11.04
N ILE A 413 -15.44 22.66 10.71
CA ILE A 413 -15.08 23.69 11.69
C ILE A 413 -16.33 24.42 12.19
N ARG A 414 -17.21 24.83 11.29
CA ARG A 414 -18.46 25.54 11.61
C ARG A 414 -19.36 24.73 12.52
N MET A 415 -19.34 23.41 12.36
CA MET A 415 -20.10 22.46 13.17
C MET A 415 -19.41 22.05 14.47
N GLY A 416 -18.17 22.52 14.72
CA GLY A 416 -17.40 22.20 15.92
C GLY A 416 -16.91 20.75 15.97
N VAL A 417 -16.95 20.03 14.85
CA VAL A 417 -16.34 18.70 14.71
C VAL A 417 -14.83 18.84 14.71
N GLU A 418 -14.32 19.88 14.06
CA GLU A 418 -12.91 20.24 14.03
C GLU A 418 -12.66 21.63 14.59
N LYS A 419 -11.40 21.87 14.99
CA LYS A 419 -10.92 23.21 15.30
C LYS A 419 -9.94 23.62 14.19
N PRO A 420 -9.93 24.91 13.78
CA PRO A 420 -8.91 25.38 12.86
C PRO A 420 -7.55 25.10 13.49
N LEU A 421 -6.72 24.32 12.80
CA LEU A 421 -5.41 24.01 13.31
C LEU A 421 -4.59 25.31 13.36
N PRO A 422 -3.98 25.66 14.51
CA PRO A 422 -3.02 26.74 14.52
C PRO A 422 -1.86 26.32 13.61
N MET A 423 -1.37 27.23 12.75
CA MET A 423 -0.15 26.96 11.97
C MET A 423 0.88 26.34 12.90
N PRO A 424 1.51 25.20 12.55
CA PRO A 424 2.56 24.63 13.36
C PRO A 424 3.64 25.70 13.58
N LYS A 425 3.69 26.25 14.80
CA LYS A 425 4.74 27.15 15.24
C LYS A 425 5.94 26.28 15.55
N GLU A 426 6.76 26.05 14.53
CA GLU A 426 7.91 25.15 14.56
C GLU A 426 7.50 23.69 14.87
N PRO A 427 8.28 22.69 14.44
CA PRO A 427 8.21 21.41 15.14
C PRO A 427 8.43 21.71 16.63
N ALA A 428 7.59 21.16 17.51
CA ALA A 428 7.88 21.17 18.94
C ALA A 428 9.37 20.81 19.11
N PRO A 429 10.14 21.55 19.93
CA PRO A 429 11.54 21.22 20.14
C PRO A 429 11.58 19.72 20.49
N PRO A 430 12.46 18.94 19.84
CA PRO A 430 12.48 17.49 20.03
C PRO A 430 12.48 17.25 21.53
N LEU A 431 11.46 16.52 22.02
CA LEU A 431 11.41 16.07 23.40
C LEU A 431 12.81 15.64 23.77
N ALA A 432 13.39 16.34 24.77
CA ALA A 432 14.79 16.22 25.14
C ALA A 432 15.19 14.75 25.09
N THR A 433 16.08 14.44 24.16
CA THR A 433 16.28 13.11 23.58
C THR A 433 16.40 12.06 24.68
N ILE A 434 15.32 11.31 24.94
CA ILE A 434 15.41 10.07 25.71
C ILE A 434 16.31 9.17 24.86
N ARG A 435 17.53 8.93 25.33
CA ARG A 435 18.48 8.06 24.64
C ARG A 435 18.29 6.66 25.16
N CYS A 436 17.99 5.73 24.27
CA CYS A 436 18.01 4.31 24.57
C CYS A 436 19.27 3.72 23.96
N GLU A 437 20.14 3.16 24.79
CA GLU A 437 21.33 2.44 24.38
C GLU A 437 21.07 0.95 24.50
N VAL A 438 21.36 0.19 23.45
CA VAL A 438 21.33 -1.26 23.51
C VAL A 438 22.67 -1.76 24.02
N MET A 439 22.65 -2.46 25.16
CA MET A 439 23.78 -3.20 25.69
C MET A 439 23.51 -4.70 25.52
N SER A 440 24.16 -5.32 24.53
CA SER A 440 24.15 -6.77 24.45
C SER A 440 25.16 -7.35 25.45
N THR A 441 24.76 -8.39 26.20
CA THR A 441 25.66 -9.10 27.13
C THR A 441 26.62 -10.06 26.41
N LYS A 442 26.40 -10.33 25.11
CA LYS A 442 27.22 -11.17 24.23
C LYS A 442 27.40 -10.52 22.85
N ASN A 443 28.48 -10.87 22.15
CA ASN A 443 28.60 -10.52 20.73
C ASN A 443 27.53 -11.28 19.94
N LEU A 444 26.63 -10.55 19.28
CA LEU A 444 25.46 -11.14 18.59
C LEU A 444 25.84 -12.00 17.38
N ASN A 445 27.08 -11.88 16.90
CA ASN A 445 27.62 -12.72 15.85
C ASN A 445 27.87 -14.17 16.30
N ASP A 446 27.89 -14.43 17.61
CA ASP A 446 28.27 -15.72 18.20
C ASP A 446 27.06 -16.51 18.73
N VAL A 447 25.83 -16.02 18.49
CA VAL A 447 24.57 -16.63 18.97
C VAL A 447 24.14 -17.77 18.05
N LYS A 448 23.99 -18.97 18.61
CA LYS A 448 23.55 -20.17 17.89
C LYS A 448 22.01 -20.25 17.77
N LEU A 449 21.54 -21.13 16.89
CA LEU A 449 20.11 -21.50 16.83
C LEU A 449 19.68 -22.05 18.20
N ASP A 450 18.46 -21.73 18.64
CA ASP A 450 17.88 -22.14 19.93
C ASP A 450 18.65 -21.64 21.18
N GLU A 451 19.56 -20.68 21.02
CA GLU A 451 20.27 -20.05 22.14
C GLU A 451 19.50 -18.83 22.66
N GLU A 452 19.20 -18.81 23.96
CA GLU A 452 18.59 -17.65 24.61
C GLU A 452 19.57 -16.46 24.66
N VAL A 453 19.14 -15.32 24.12
CA VAL A 453 19.89 -14.07 24.16
C VAL A 453 19.23 -13.10 25.12
N ALA A 454 20.02 -12.59 26.07
CA ALA A 454 19.63 -11.49 26.94
C ALA A 454 20.11 -10.16 26.36
N VAL A 455 19.18 -9.35 25.86
CA VAL A 455 19.44 -7.98 25.41
C VAL A 455 19.04 -7.02 26.52
N GLU A 456 19.98 -6.18 26.95
CA GLU A 456 19.76 -5.19 28.01
C GLU A 456 19.66 -3.80 27.39
N PHE A 457 18.61 -3.07 27.73
CA PHE A 457 18.41 -1.70 27.25
C PHE A 457 18.69 -0.73 28.39
N ARG A 458 19.54 0.27 28.14
CA ARG A 458 19.79 1.38 29.06
C ARG A 458 19.06 2.62 28.54
N ILE A 459 18.17 3.15 29.36
CA ILE A 459 17.44 4.38 29.04
C ILE A 459 18.07 5.53 29.81
N HIS A 460 18.40 6.63 29.13
CA HIS A 460 18.99 7.82 29.70
C HIS A 460 18.16 9.07 29.40
N ASN A 461 17.93 9.87 30.44
CA ASN A 461 17.28 11.18 30.34
C ASN A 461 18.31 12.31 30.61
N PRO A 462 18.82 12.99 29.56
CA PRO A 462 19.94 13.93 29.68
C PRO A 462 19.59 15.34 30.19
N GLY A 463 18.34 15.68 30.50
CA GLY A 463 17.93 17.07 30.77
C GLY A 463 18.19 17.58 32.20
N GLU A 464 18.61 18.85 32.33
CA GLU A 464 18.59 19.61 33.59
C GLU A 464 17.15 20.05 33.91
N GLY A 465 16.42 19.18 34.59
CA GLY A 465 15.05 19.41 34.99
C GLY A 465 14.35 18.09 35.26
N ARG A 466 13.45 18.06 36.24
CA ARG A 466 12.66 16.85 36.46
C ARG A 466 11.78 16.65 35.23
N CYS A 467 12.03 15.61 34.45
CA CYS A 467 11.04 15.08 33.53
C CYS A 467 9.96 14.41 34.39
N ARG A 468 9.11 15.20 35.02
CA ARG A 468 7.96 14.68 35.75
C ARG A 468 6.96 14.22 34.68
N LEU A 469 6.96 12.94 34.37
CA LEU A 469 5.80 12.25 33.80
C LEU A 469 4.51 12.49 34.62
N ARG A 470 4.63 13.01 35.86
CA ARG A 470 3.52 13.48 36.72
C ARG A 470 2.85 14.81 36.31
N GLU A 471 3.38 15.58 35.36
CA GLU A 471 2.65 16.75 34.82
C GLU A 471 1.77 16.41 33.61
N ILE A 472 1.81 15.14 33.17
CA ILE A 472 0.69 14.52 32.48
C ILE A 472 -0.34 14.16 33.56
N LYS A 473 -1.49 14.84 33.56
CA LYS A 473 -2.60 14.46 34.47
C LYS A 473 -3.07 13.06 34.09
N GLY A 474 -2.64 12.06 34.87
CA GLY A 474 -2.96 10.65 34.67
C GLY A 474 -1.68 9.85 34.54
N ALA A 475 -1.51 8.81 35.34
CA ALA A 475 -0.35 7.92 35.23
C ALA A 475 -0.40 7.23 33.86
N VAL A 476 0.47 7.62 32.93
CA VAL A 476 0.56 6.97 31.62
C VAL A 476 1.66 5.90 31.67
N PRO A 477 1.35 4.62 31.36
CA PRO A 477 2.38 3.58 31.27
C PRO A 477 3.33 3.85 30.09
N LEU A 478 4.63 3.62 30.30
CA LEU A 478 5.60 3.53 29.22
C LEU A 478 5.49 2.12 28.62
N VAL A 479 5.28 2.02 27.30
CA VAL A 479 5.16 0.72 26.62
C VAL A 479 6.38 0.52 25.74
N PHE A 480 7.23 -0.44 26.12
CA PHE A 480 8.31 -0.89 25.26
C PHE A 480 7.76 -1.85 24.21
N ARG A 481 7.89 -1.50 22.94
CA ARG A 481 7.55 -2.38 21.83
C ARG A 481 8.82 -2.78 21.12
N LEU A 482 9.18 -4.06 21.21
CA LEU A 482 10.26 -4.58 20.39
C LEU A 482 9.67 -4.90 19.01
N LYS A 483 10.11 -4.20 17.95
CA LYS A 483 9.73 -4.53 16.57
C LYS A 483 10.86 -5.36 15.94
N MET A 484 10.55 -6.59 15.54
CA MET A 484 11.42 -7.33 14.63
C MET A 484 11.22 -6.79 13.21
N LEU A 485 12.29 -6.32 12.57
CA LEU A 485 12.31 -6.10 11.13
C LEU A 485 12.97 -7.33 10.51
N ASP A 486 12.22 -8.42 10.42
CA ASP A 486 12.62 -9.48 9.50
C ASP A 486 12.22 -9.08 8.07
N ARG A 487 12.94 -9.60 7.07
CA ARG A 487 12.67 -9.35 5.64
C ARG A 487 11.25 -9.73 5.21
N TYR A 488 10.48 -10.42 6.07
CA TYR A 488 9.16 -10.92 5.72
C TYR A 488 8.02 -10.63 6.71
N MET A 489 8.22 -10.25 7.99
CA MET A 489 7.10 -9.94 8.91
C MET A 489 7.52 -9.03 10.10
N LEU A 490 6.61 -8.15 10.54
CA LEU A 490 6.67 -7.43 11.81
C LEU A 490 5.94 -8.24 12.89
N PHE A 491 6.68 -8.98 13.73
CA PHE A 491 6.15 -9.45 15.01
C PHE A 491 6.68 -8.57 16.12
N GLY A 492 5.80 -8.16 17.04
CA GLY A 492 6.16 -7.41 18.23
C GLY A 492 5.52 -8.00 19.47
N HIS A 493 6.31 -8.18 20.52
CA HIS A 493 5.80 -8.39 21.87
C HIS A 493 5.84 -7.05 22.61
N ASP A 494 4.68 -6.63 23.11
CA ASP A 494 4.56 -5.42 23.93
C ASP A 494 4.96 -5.76 25.37
N ILE A 495 5.92 -5.00 25.91
CA ILE A 495 6.34 -5.09 27.30
C ILE A 495 5.98 -3.76 27.96
N ILE A 496 4.94 -3.82 28.78
CA ILE A 496 4.42 -2.66 29.49
C ILE A 496 5.28 -2.44 30.73
N LEU A 497 6.00 -1.32 30.78
CA LEU A 497 6.69 -0.87 31.98
C LEU A 497 5.79 0.14 32.70
N ASN A 498 5.16 -0.32 33.77
CA ASN A 498 4.34 0.54 34.64
C ASN A 498 5.21 1.35 35.60
N ASP A 499 6.19 2.08 35.09
CA ASP A 499 7.27 2.62 35.92
C ASP A 499 7.66 4.04 35.50
N THR A 500 7.87 4.92 36.48
CA THR A 500 8.29 6.32 36.27
C THR A 500 9.82 6.39 36.14
N ILE A 501 10.37 7.22 35.26
CA ILE A 501 11.83 7.45 35.12
C ILE A 501 12.12 8.92 35.44
N GLU A 502 12.93 9.17 36.47
CA GLU A 502 13.36 10.52 36.86
C GLU A 502 14.59 11.00 36.05
N SER A 503 14.85 12.31 36.05
CA SER A 503 16.05 12.87 35.39
C SER A 503 17.32 12.36 36.08
N GLY A 504 18.28 11.90 35.28
CA GLY A 504 19.50 11.23 35.76
C GLY A 504 19.32 9.78 36.22
N GLU A 505 18.11 9.21 36.15
CA GLU A 505 17.85 7.81 36.48
C GLU A 505 18.19 6.88 35.31
N HIS A 506 18.75 5.71 35.62
CA HIS A 506 19.00 4.65 34.66
C HIS A 506 18.07 3.47 34.97
N LYS A 507 17.31 3.03 33.96
CA LYS A 507 16.58 1.76 34.03
C LYS A 507 17.13 0.76 33.04
N PHE A 508 17.19 -0.48 33.51
CA PHE A 508 17.63 -1.64 32.74
C PHE A 508 16.42 -2.52 32.47
N VAL A 509 16.17 -2.80 31.20
CA VAL A 509 15.14 -3.76 30.77
C VAL A 509 15.90 -4.92 30.14
N ARG A 510 15.76 -6.12 30.72
CA ARG A 510 16.33 -7.34 30.14
C ARG A 510 15.24 -8.07 29.38
N LEU A 511 15.46 -8.26 28.09
CA LEU A 511 14.63 -9.12 27.24
C LEU A 511 15.39 -10.43 27.00
N THR A 512 14.73 -11.55 27.26
CA THR A 512 15.25 -12.88 26.93
C THR A 512 14.49 -13.37 25.71
N MET A 513 15.21 -13.75 24.66
CA MET A 513 14.63 -14.15 23.38
C MET A 513 15.32 -15.39 22.86
N GLU A 514 14.54 -16.28 22.23
CA GLU A 514 15.03 -17.49 21.59
C GLU A 514 15.11 -17.28 20.07
N ARG A 515 16.25 -17.64 19.45
CA ARG A 515 16.43 -17.54 18.00
C ARG A 515 15.83 -18.76 17.30
N THR A 516 14.79 -18.54 16.49
CA THR A 516 14.05 -19.63 15.83
C THR A 516 14.37 -19.85 14.35
N ASP A 517 15.23 -19.03 13.73
CA ASP A 517 15.55 -19.13 12.30
C ASP A 517 17.02 -18.80 11.91
N GLU A 518 17.39 -19.25 10.69
CA GLU A 518 18.74 -19.14 10.13
C GLU A 518 19.00 -17.81 9.38
N GLY A 519 17.97 -16.98 9.21
CA GLY A 519 18.04 -15.67 8.57
C GLY A 519 18.86 -14.66 9.39
N GLY A 520 19.35 -13.61 8.71
CA GLY A 520 19.82 -12.41 9.40
C GLY A 520 18.65 -11.45 9.61
N CYS A 521 18.41 -11.01 10.84
CA CYS A 521 17.30 -10.14 11.19
C CYS A 521 17.82 -8.82 11.76
N ASP A 522 17.16 -7.71 11.37
CA ASP A 522 17.39 -6.40 11.97
C ASP A 522 16.34 -6.18 13.07
N TRP A 523 16.80 -5.78 14.24
CA TRP A 523 15.95 -5.58 15.41
C TRP A 523 15.90 -4.10 15.71
N THR A 524 14.73 -3.50 15.69
CA THR A 524 14.57 -2.09 16.06
C THR A 524 13.68 -2.03 17.30
N PRO A 525 14.26 -1.91 18.51
CA PRO A 525 13.50 -1.49 19.67
C PRO A 525 12.81 -0.15 19.39
N VAL A 526 11.53 -0.07 19.72
CA VAL A 526 10.76 1.17 19.68
C VAL A 526 10.23 1.41 21.09
N LEU A 527 10.64 2.53 21.68
CA LEU A 527 10.02 2.98 22.91
C LEU A 527 8.77 3.76 22.55
N SER A 528 7.62 3.34 23.02
CA SER A 528 6.37 4.03 22.75
C SER A 528 5.73 4.53 24.06
N TYR A 529 5.08 5.68 23.99
CA TYR A 529 4.28 6.19 25.11
C TYR A 529 2.99 6.80 24.58
N ILE A 530 1.95 6.81 25.41
CA ILE A 530 0.70 7.50 25.12
C ILE A 530 0.84 8.90 25.73
N ASP A 531 0.67 9.94 24.94
CA ASP A 531 0.74 11.32 25.43
C ASP A 531 -0.53 11.70 26.24
N PRO A 532 -0.58 12.88 26.87
CA PRO A 532 -1.75 13.32 27.64
C PRO A 532 -3.07 13.38 26.84
N GLU A 533 -2.98 13.38 25.51
CA GLU A 533 -4.09 13.48 24.57
C GLU A 533 -4.55 12.10 24.09
N GLY A 534 -3.94 11.01 24.61
CA GLY A 534 -4.27 9.64 24.25
C GLY A 534 -3.56 9.16 22.97
N LYS A 535 -2.63 9.95 22.42
CA LYS A 535 -1.97 9.65 21.15
C LYS A 535 -0.66 8.89 21.39
N TRP A 536 -0.48 7.83 20.63
CA TRP A 536 0.76 7.05 20.64
C TRP A 536 1.91 7.83 20.00
N THR A 537 2.99 8.00 20.77
CA THR A 537 4.23 8.60 20.31
C THR A 537 5.36 7.58 20.40
N GLU A 538 6.06 7.36 19.30
CA GLU A 538 7.20 6.43 19.20
C GLU A 538 8.52 7.22 19.26
N VAL A 539 9.46 6.73 20.07
CA VAL A 539 10.83 7.21 20.19
C VAL A 539 11.74 6.10 19.64
N GLY A 540 12.34 6.34 18.47
CA GLY A 540 13.23 5.37 17.84
C GLY A 540 14.49 5.13 18.68
N CYS A 541 14.84 3.86 18.91
CA CYS A 541 15.92 3.48 19.86
C CYS A 541 17.14 2.82 19.18
N GLY A 542 17.35 3.06 17.88
CA GLY A 542 18.44 2.46 17.10
C GLY A 542 18.16 1.03 16.63
N THR A 543 18.96 0.54 15.69
CA THR A 543 18.80 -0.80 15.07
C THR A 543 19.97 -1.70 15.45
N VAL A 544 19.68 -2.94 15.81
CA VAL A 544 20.64 -4.00 16.14
C VAL A 544 20.57 -5.07 15.07
N ARG A 545 21.68 -5.30 14.38
CA ARG A 545 21.77 -6.29 13.31
C ARG A 545 22.32 -7.61 13.84
N ILE A 546 21.58 -8.70 13.66
CA ILE A 546 22.10 -10.05 13.85
C ILE A 546 22.45 -10.62 12.47
N PRO A 547 23.74 -10.83 12.14
CA PRO A 547 24.10 -11.37 10.84
C PRO A 547 23.67 -12.84 10.70
N PRO A 548 23.51 -13.32 9.45
CA PRO A 548 23.26 -14.74 9.20
C PRO A 548 24.44 -15.57 9.72
N LEU A 549 24.15 -16.80 10.15
CA LEU A 549 25.18 -17.77 10.52
C LEU A 549 26.14 -17.95 9.32
N ARG A 550 27.45 -17.96 9.57
CA ARG A 550 28.42 -18.23 8.51
C ARG A 550 28.16 -19.66 7.99
N PRO A 551 27.94 -19.86 6.68
CA PRO A 551 27.85 -21.20 6.15
C PRO A 551 29.24 -21.84 6.26
N GLU A 552 29.41 -22.78 7.18
CA GLU A 552 30.48 -23.76 7.07
C GLU A 552 30.28 -24.48 5.73
N ALA A 553 31.36 -24.56 4.96
CA ALA A 553 31.38 -24.90 3.54
C ALA A 553 30.36 -25.97 3.11
N TRP A 554 29.41 -25.59 2.25
CA TRP A 554 28.53 -26.54 1.58
C TRP A 554 29.34 -27.46 0.65
N PRO A 555 29.16 -28.79 0.71
CA PRO A 555 29.67 -29.68 -0.32
C PRO A 555 28.88 -29.47 -1.61
N SER A 556 29.58 -29.50 -2.76
CA SER A 556 29.00 -29.28 -4.08
C SER A 556 27.82 -30.22 -4.38
N PRO A 557 26.84 -29.82 -5.22
CA PRO A 557 25.72 -30.69 -5.58
C PRO A 557 26.24 -31.92 -6.34
N ALA A 558 25.81 -33.11 -5.92
CA ALA A 558 26.10 -34.35 -6.62
C ALA A 558 25.49 -34.32 -8.04
N GLN A 559 26.29 -34.67 -9.05
CA GLN A 559 25.80 -34.81 -10.42
C GLN A 559 24.76 -35.94 -10.54
N PRO A 560 23.72 -35.79 -11.38
CA PRO A 560 22.79 -36.87 -11.65
C PRO A 560 23.48 -37.99 -12.45
N ARG A 561 23.19 -39.25 -12.08
CA ARG A 561 23.66 -40.42 -12.84
C ARG A 561 22.98 -40.50 -14.20
N PRO A 562 23.69 -40.90 -15.27
CA PRO A 562 23.08 -41.12 -16.58
C PRO A 562 22.32 -42.46 -16.59
N GLY A 563 21.05 -42.41 -16.96
CA GLY A 563 20.23 -43.60 -17.20
C GLY A 563 18.82 -43.50 -16.64
N LEU A 564 17.92 -42.82 -17.36
CA LEU A 564 16.47 -43.04 -17.24
C LEU A 564 15.83 -43.03 -18.64
N PRO A 565 14.86 -43.91 -18.94
CA PRO A 565 14.41 -44.18 -20.31
C PRO A 565 13.50 -43.09 -20.87
N GLN A 566 13.58 -42.90 -22.18
CA GLN A 566 12.65 -42.10 -22.98
C GLN A 566 11.23 -42.69 -22.99
N ALA A 567 10.25 -41.79 -22.87
CA ALA A 567 8.85 -41.85 -23.31
C ALA A 567 7.97 -43.01 -22.81
N LEU A 568 6.91 -42.67 -22.06
CA LEU A 568 5.76 -43.56 -21.84
C LEU A 568 4.69 -43.29 -22.90
N SER A 569 4.43 -44.32 -23.69
CA SER A 569 3.37 -44.42 -24.69
C SER A 569 2.20 -45.22 -24.13
N GLN A 570 1.29 -44.57 -23.40
CA GLN A 570 -0.15 -44.89 -23.29
C GLN A 570 -0.83 -44.06 -22.19
N ALA A 571 -2.04 -43.56 -22.47
CA ALA A 571 -2.85 -42.81 -21.51
C ALA A 571 -3.54 -43.77 -20.50
N PRO A 572 -3.58 -43.45 -19.20
CA PRO A 572 -4.22 -44.30 -18.19
C PRO A 572 -5.76 -44.25 -18.30
N SER A 573 -6.40 -45.41 -18.13
CA SER A 573 -7.84 -45.61 -18.34
C SER A 573 -8.72 -45.26 -17.14
N SER A 574 -8.15 -44.86 -16.00
CA SER A 574 -8.92 -44.33 -14.87
C SER A 574 -8.13 -43.32 -14.02
N PRO A 575 -8.81 -42.39 -13.32
CA PRO A 575 -8.17 -41.44 -12.41
C PRO A 575 -7.39 -42.11 -11.27
N THR A 576 -7.79 -43.32 -10.87
CA THR A 576 -7.18 -44.07 -9.77
C THR A 576 -5.79 -44.63 -10.15
N ASP A 577 -5.62 -45.06 -11.39
CA ASP A 577 -4.38 -45.66 -11.89
C ASP A 577 -3.27 -44.61 -12.08
N SER A 578 -3.65 -43.39 -12.45
CA SER A 578 -2.74 -42.23 -12.53
C SER A 578 -2.16 -41.86 -11.15
N PHE A 579 -2.94 -42.08 -10.09
CA PHE A 579 -2.55 -41.69 -8.73
C PHE A 579 -1.60 -42.70 -8.06
N GLU A 580 -1.76 -44.00 -8.31
CA GLU A 580 -0.79 -44.99 -7.82
C GLU A 580 0.60 -44.82 -8.46
N LEU A 581 0.64 -44.43 -9.73
CA LEU A 581 1.89 -44.17 -10.45
C LEU A 581 2.64 -42.94 -9.91
N ILE A 582 1.92 -41.94 -9.42
CA ILE A 582 2.51 -40.76 -8.76
C ILE A 582 3.07 -41.16 -7.39
N LEU A 583 2.35 -41.98 -6.62
CA LEU A 583 2.79 -42.40 -5.29
C LEU A 583 4.01 -43.33 -5.29
N GLN A 584 4.22 -44.13 -6.34
CA GLN A 584 5.41 -44.97 -6.47
C GLN A 584 6.71 -44.19 -6.75
N ASN A 585 6.61 -42.94 -7.21
CA ASN A 585 7.76 -42.13 -7.62
C ASN A 585 8.17 -41.04 -6.60
N ILE A 586 7.45 -40.90 -5.50
CA ILE A 586 7.77 -39.94 -4.44
C ILE A 586 8.36 -40.70 -3.26
N GLN A 587 9.62 -40.41 -2.89
CA GLN A 587 10.21 -40.93 -1.65
C GLN A 587 9.58 -40.23 -0.45
N ILE A 588 8.53 -40.81 0.11
CA ILE A 588 7.93 -40.40 1.38
C ILE A 588 8.17 -41.51 2.39
N SER A 589 8.41 -41.16 3.66
CA SER A 589 8.53 -42.13 4.74
C SER A 589 7.23 -42.95 4.84
N GLY A 590 7.33 -44.26 5.11
CA GLY A 590 6.16 -45.16 5.13
C GLY A 590 5.06 -44.73 6.11
N ARG A 591 5.42 -43.97 7.15
CA ARG A 591 4.49 -43.44 8.15
C ARG A 591 3.58 -42.34 7.60
N ASP A 592 4.09 -41.50 6.70
CA ASP A 592 3.34 -40.39 6.12
C ASP A 592 2.41 -40.86 4.99
N VAL A 593 2.78 -41.94 4.30
CA VAL A 593 1.92 -42.60 3.31
C VAL A 593 0.67 -43.16 3.99
N ASP A 594 0.80 -43.77 5.17
CA ASP A 594 -0.34 -44.32 5.89
C ASP A 594 -1.26 -43.22 6.46
N ILE A 595 -0.70 -42.11 6.97
CA ILE A 595 -1.49 -40.94 7.41
C ILE A 595 -2.26 -40.32 6.25
N PHE A 596 -1.61 -40.19 5.09
CA PHE A 596 -2.23 -39.64 3.90
C PHE A 596 -3.31 -40.57 3.32
N ARG A 597 -3.08 -41.90 3.35
CA ARG A 597 -4.05 -42.91 2.94
C ARG A 597 -5.30 -42.91 3.85
N GLU A 598 -5.10 -42.70 5.16
CA GLU A 598 -6.19 -42.59 6.13
C GLU A 598 -7.00 -41.29 5.95
N PHE A 599 -6.32 -40.18 5.63
CA PHE A 599 -6.95 -38.90 5.28
C PHE A 599 -7.82 -39.02 4.02
N LEU A 600 -7.32 -39.68 2.98
CA LEU A 600 -8.07 -39.90 1.74
C LEU A 600 -9.26 -40.84 1.92
N LYS A 601 -9.15 -41.89 2.75
CA LYS A 601 -10.29 -42.74 3.13
C LYS A 601 -11.40 -41.95 3.84
N ARG A 602 -11.04 -40.98 4.70
CA ARG A 602 -12.02 -40.10 5.36
C ARG A 602 -12.73 -39.20 4.36
N ILE A 603 -12.02 -38.65 3.38
CA ILE A 603 -12.62 -37.81 2.34
C ILE A 603 -13.54 -38.63 1.43
N SER A 604 -13.11 -39.81 0.97
CA SER A 604 -13.96 -40.64 0.10
C SER A 604 -15.21 -41.14 0.83
N GLY A 605 -15.10 -41.49 2.11
CA GLY A 605 -16.25 -41.83 2.95
C GLY A 605 -17.24 -40.66 3.09
N CYS A 606 -16.75 -39.44 3.34
CA CYS A 606 -17.61 -38.25 3.45
C CYS A 606 -18.29 -37.86 2.13
N VAL A 607 -17.61 -38.05 0.98
CA VAL A 607 -18.16 -37.75 -0.35
C VAL A 607 -19.19 -38.80 -0.78
N ILE A 608 -18.91 -40.08 -0.57
CA ILE A 608 -19.86 -41.18 -0.86
C ILE A 608 -21.11 -41.07 0.03
N THR A 609 -20.96 -40.73 1.31
CA THR A 609 -22.10 -40.53 2.23
C THR A 609 -22.94 -39.30 1.84
N ARG A 610 -22.32 -38.24 1.29
CA ARG A 610 -23.04 -37.06 0.77
C ARG A 610 -23.76 -37.31 -0.56
N LEU A 611 -23.22 -38.19 -1.41
CA LEU A 611 -23.86 -38.58 -2.66
C LEU A 611 -25.00 -39.58 -2.43
N ALA A 612 -24.82 -40.57 -1.54
CA ALA A 612 -25.88 -41.51 -1.14
C ALA A 612 -27.06 -40.80 -0.45
N ARG A 613 -26.81 -39.74 0.33
CA ARG A 613 -27.89 -38.92 0.92
C ARG A 613 -28.66 -38.05 -0.07
N ARG A 614 -28.12 -37.81 -1.27
CA ARG A 614 -28.81 -37.02 -2.31
C ARG A 614 -29.64 -37.89 -3.25
N GLU A 615 -29.40 -39.19 -3.34
CA GLU A 615 -30.22 -40.11 -4.15
C GLU A 615 -31.53 -40.53 -3.44
N ASP A 616 -31.59 -40.49 -2.10
CA ASP A 616 -32.82 -40.78 -1.34
C ASP A 616 -33.82 -39.61 -1.28
N GLU A 617 -33.44 -38.39 -1.66
CA GLU A 617 -34.33 -37.20 -1.69
C GLU A 617 -34.93 -36.93 -3.09
N THR A 618 -34.60 -37.76 -4.08
CA THR A 618 -35.23 -37.76 -5.42
C THR A 618 -35.70 -39.14 -5.81
N SER A 619 -36.56 -39.73 -4.97
CA SER A 619 -37.39 -40.92 -5.27
C SER A 619 -38.87 -40.55 -5.23
#